data_AF-A0A7S2UGL2-F1
#
_entry.id   AF-A0A7S2UGL2-F1
#
_cell.length_a   1.000
_cell.length_b   1.000
_cell.length_c   1.000
_cell.angle_alpha   90.00
_cell.angle_beta   90.00
_cell.angle_gamma   90.00
#
_symmetry.space_group_name_H-M   'P 1'
#
loop_
_entity.id
_entity.type
_entity.pdbx_description
1 polymer ?
#
loop_
_entity_poly.entity_id
_entity_poly.type
_entity_poly.pdbx_seq_one_letter_code
_entity_poly.pdbx_strand_id
1 'polypeptide(L)'
;MIDFDEKYAETIRIDAMAMEHRTSSPRIINIYGLGGFSQLLEFAQGGRLSRDIIKKLSPEKKLEYAIDIAQSVADLHGPENATLVHGDMDSSQFLLMADGKLKLNDFNQGFFLRRNKARNTPCGFQKEEYFNTGKRWDKPEISTPCIYNNFARSRIMGRNIDARALEEL
;
A
#
# COMPACT_ATOMS: atom_id res chain seq x y z
N MET A 1 6.33 -30.57 -7.67
CA MET A 1 5.80 -29.58 -8.62
C MET A 1 5.18 -28.48 -7.77
N ILE A 2 5.77 -27.29 -7.76
CA ILE A 2 5.24 -26.17 -6.98
C ILE A 2 4.02 -25.67 -7.75
N ASP A 3 2.84 -25.76 -7.14
CA ASP A 3 1.62 -25.20 -7.70
C ASP A 3 1.70 -23.68 -7.50
N PHE A 4 1.98 -22.94 -8.58
CA PHE A 4 2.08 -21.49 -8.52
C PHE A 4 0.66 -20.92 -8.50
N ASP A 5 0.17 -20.65 -7.29
CA ASP A 5 -1.13 -20.02 -7.08
C ASP A 5 -1.12 -18.60 -7.70
N GLU A 6 -2.12 -18.36 -8.56
CA GLU A 6 -2.40 -17.09 -9.25
C GLU A 6 -2.36 -15.89 -8.30
N LYS A 7 -2.75 -16.11 -7.03
CA LYS A 7 -2.68 -15.11 -5.97
C LYS A 7 -1.26 -14.59 -5.73
N TYR A 8 -0.24 -15.45 -5.71
CA TYR A 8 1.14 -15.01 -5.49
C TYR A 8 1.69 -14.27 -6.71
N ALA A 9 1.32 -14.70 -7.92
CA ALA A 9 1.70 -13.99 -9.14
C ALA A 9 1.14 -12.55 -9.14
N GLU A 10 -0.09 -12.36 -8.66
CA GLU A 10 -0.69 -11.03 -8.53
C GLU A 10 0.06 -10.14 -7.54
N THR A 11 0.51 -10.66 -6.40
CA THR A 11 1.25 -9.86 -5.41
C THR A 11 2.56 -9.29 -5.97
N ILE A 12 3.28 -10.08 -6.77
CA ILE A 12 4.54 -9.64 -7.41
C ILE A 12 4.24 -8.69 -8.57
N ARG A 13 3.13 -8.90 -9.28
CA ARG A 13 2.68 -7.97 -10.32
C ARG A 13 2.35 -6.61 -9.72
N ILE A 14 1.67 -6.57 -8.57
CA ILE A 14 1.37 -5.33 -7.84
C ILE A 14 2.66 -4.64 -7.41
N ASP A 15 3.61 -5.41 -6.88
CA ASP A 15 4.91 -4.90 -6.44
C ASP A 15 5.67 -4.20 -7.58
N ALA A 16 5.79 -4.88 -8.72
CA ALA A 16 6.42 -4.32 -9.91
C ALA A 16 5.68 -3.08 -10.45
N MET A 17 4.34 -3.12 -10.54
CA MET A 17 3.55 -1.98 -11.01
C MET A 17 3.67 -0.77 -10.07
N ALA A 18 3.74 -0.99 -8.76
CA ALA A 18 3.90 0.08 -7.79
C ALA A 18 5.22 0.84 -8.02
N MET A 19 6.31 0.11 -8.18
CA MET A 19 7.63 0.67 -8.47
C MET A 19 7.68 1.33 -9.85
N GLU A 20 7.14 0.67 -10.89
CA GLU A 20 7.09 1.21 -12.25
C GLU A 20 6.31 2.54 -12.30
N HIS A 21 5.13 2.59 -11.66
CA HIS A 21 4.29 3.77 -11.61
C HIS A 21 4.92 4.94 -10.83
N ARG A 22 5.94 4.66 -10.01
CA ARG A 22 6.64 5.65 -9.17
C ARG A 22 8.12 5.80 -9.49
N THR A 23 8.56 5.40 -10.69
CA THR A 23 9.94 5.53 -11.19
C THR A 23 10.49 6.97 -11.16
N SER A 24 9.62 7.99 -11.20
CA SER A 24 10.04 9.39 -11.08
C SER A 24 10.34 9.83 -9.65
N SER A 25 9.93 9.07 -8.63
CA SER A 25 10.21 9.37 -7.24
C SER A 25 11.63 8.94 -6.88
N PRO A 26 12.47 9.84 -6.33
CA PRO A 26 13.76 9.44 -5.78
C PRO A 26 13.64 8.69 -4.44
N ARG A 27 12.42 8.47 -3.93
CA ARG A 27 12.13 7.91 -2.60
C ARG A 27 11.43 6.56 -2.66
N ILE A 28 11.10 6.08 -3.85
CA ILE A 28 10.65 4.71 -4.10
C ILE A 28 11.80 3.97 -4.77
N ILE A 29 12.01 2.70 -4.40
CA ILE A 29 13.05 1.88 -5.03
C ILE A 29 12.74 1.68 -6.52
N ASN A 30 13.76 1.74 -7.37
CA ASN A 30 13.55 1.52 -8.80
C ASN A 30 13.48 0.02 -9.12
N ILE A 31 12.58 -0.32 -10.05
CA ILE A 31 12.56 -1.61 -10.73
C ILE A 31 13.15 -1.46 -12.13
N TYR A 32 13.99 -2.40 -12.53
CA TYR A 32 14.61 -2.49 -13.85
C TYR A 32 14.06 -3.64 -14.70
N GLY A 33 13.37 -4.60 -14.09
CA GLY A 33 12.73 -5.68 -14.82
C GLY A 33 11.92 -6.62 -13.94
N LEU A 34 10.90 -7.22 -14.53
CA LEU A 34 10.06 -8.27 -13.94
C LEU A 34 10.10 -9.50 -14.85
N GLY A 35 10.30 -10.68 -14.26
CA GLY A 35 10.28 -11.96 -14.96
C GLY A 35 9.65 -13.05 -14.09
N GLY A 36 8.37 -13.35 -14.32
CA GLY A 36 7.61 -14.29 -13.49
C GLY A 36 7.60 -13.84 -12.03
N PHE A 37 8.28 -14.60 -11.16
CA PHE A 37 8.41 -14.30 -9.72
C PHE A 37 9.71 -13.57 -9.35
N SER A 38 10.52 -13.19 -10.34
CA SER A 38 11.81 -12.51 -10.13
C SER A 38 11.73 -11.04 -10.48
N GLN A 39 12.37 -10.20 -9.67
CA GLN A 39 12.44 -8.75 -9.85
C GLN A 39 13.90 -8.31 -9.87
N LEU A 40 14.25 -7.42 -10.80
CA LEU A 40 15.55 -6.76 -10.85
C LEU A 40 15.38 -5.34 -10.30
N LEU A 41 15.93 -5.09 -9.11
CA LEU A 41 15.74 -3.83 -8.38
C LEU A 41 17.04 -3.05 -8.23
N GLU A 42 16.91 -1.77 -7.93
CA GLU A 42 18.01 -0.93 -7.44
C GLU A 42 18.64 -1.53 -6.18
N PHE A 43 19.97 -1.53 -6.13
CA PHE A 43 20.71 -2.14 -5.02
C PHE A 43 20.84 -1.18 -3.84
N ALA A 44 20.32 -1.58 -2.68
CA ALA A 44 20.43 -0.84 -1.42
C ALA A 44 21.59 -1.35 -0.56
N GLN A 45 22.74 -0.65 -0.64
CA GLN A 45 23.98 -1.03 0.04
C GLN A 45 23.84 -1.18 1.56
N GLY A 46 23.00 -0.37 2.20
CA GLY A 46 22.76 -0.40 3.64
C GLY A 46 21.73 -1.43 4.09
N GLY A 47 21.09 -2.11 3.14
CA GLY A 47 20.03 -3.09 3.41
C GLY A 47 18.79 -2.48 4.06
N ARG A 48 18.03 -3.32 4.75
CA ARG A 48 16.77 -2.96 5.39
C ARG A 48 16.97 -2.15 6.67
N LEU A 49 16.16 -1.10 6.88
CA LEU A 49 16.12 -0.36 8.14
C LEU A 49 15.52 -1.21 9.27
N SER A 50 16.39 -1.89 10.02
CA SER A 50 15.98 -2.75 11.13
C SER A 50 15.79 -1.96 12.43
N ARG A 51 15.01 -2.53 13.37
CA ARG A 51 14.84 -1.95 14.72
C ARG A 51 16.16 -1.77 15.46
N ASP A 52 17.14 -2.64 15.22
CA ASP A 52 18.44 -2.55 15.89
C ASP A 52 19.32 -1.44 15.31
N ILE A 53 19.16 -1.11 14.02
CA ILE A 53 19.74 0.11 13.44
C ILE A 53 19.07 1.32 14.09
N ILE A 54 17.73 1.37 14.10
CA ILE A 54 16.96 2.50 14.63
C ILE A 54 17.32 2.82 16.09
N LYS A 55 17.50 1.81 16.94
CA LYS A 55 17.90 2.00 18.35
C LYS A 55 19.23 2.74 18.50
N LYS A 56 20.16 2.55 17.56
CA LYS A 56 21.51 3.13 17.58
C LYS A 56 21.59 4.51 16.93
N LEU A 57 20.53 4.97 16.26
CA LEU A 57 20.50 6.27 15.60
C LEU A 57 20.41 7.40 16.63
N SER A 58 21.11 8.50 16.33
CA SER A 58 20.93 9.76 17.05
C SER A 58 19.51 10.33 16.82
N PRO A 59 19.02 11.21 17.71
CA PRO A 59 17.74 11.88 17.51
C PRO A 59 17.64 12.61 16.16
N GLU A 60 18.71 13.26 15.72
CA GLU A 60 18.77 14.00 14.46
C GLU A 60 18.61 13.06 13.26
N LYS A 61 19.29 11.91 13.27
CA LYS A 61 19.18 10.93 12.18
C LYS A 61 17.81 10.25 12.15
N LYS A 62 17.17 10.06 13.31
CA LYS A 62 15.77 9.60 13.38
C LYS A 62 14.82 10.61 12.75
N LEU A 63 15.02 11.90 13.01
CA LEU A 63 14.21 12.96 12.40
C LEU A 63 14.41 13.00 10.88
N GLU A 64 15.65 12.90 10.40
CA GLU A 64 15.95 12.83 8.97
C GLU A 64 15.23 11.65 8.29
N TYR A 65 15.30 10.46 8.90
CA TYR A 65 14.60 9.29 8.37
C TYR A 65 13.07 9.41 8.45
N ALA A 66 12.53 10.06 9.48
CA ALA A 66 11.10 10.34 9.54
C ALA A 66 10.65 11.25 8.39
N ILE A 67 11.51 12.20 7.96
CA ILE A 67 11.25 13.05 6.79
C ILE A 67 11.27 12.22 5.51
N ASP A 68 12.30 11.40 5.30
CA ASP A 68 12.38 10.52 4.11
C ASP A 68 11.15 9.59 4.02
N ILE A 69 10.74 9.00 5.16
CA ILE A 69 9.54 8.16 5.27
C ILE A 69 8.29 8.95 4.87
N ALA A 70 8.05 10.12 5.47
CA ALA A 70 6.87 10.92 5.18
C ALA A 70 6.79 11.35 3.71
N GLN A 71 7.93 11.73 3.12
CA GLN A 71 8.00 12.11 1.71
C GLN A 71 7.77 10.91 0.77
N SER A 72 8.28 9.72 1.11
CA SER A 72 8.04 8.52 0.31
C SER A 72 6.55 8.13 0.28
N VAL A 73 5.84 8.29 1.40
CA VAL A 73 4.40 8.03 1.49
C VAL A 73 3.62 9.08 0.67
N ALA A 74 4.03 10.34 0.74
CA ALA A 74 3.44 11.39 -0.09
C ALA A 74 3.61 11.10 -1.59
N ASP A 75 4.79 10.66 -2.01
CA ASP A 75 5.05 10.26 -3.40
C ASP A 75 4.26 9.03 -3.81
N LEU A 76 4.15 8.04 -2.92
CA LEU A 76 3.38 6.83 -3.16
C LEU A 76 1.91 7.15 -3.40
N HIS A 77 1.33 8.01 -2.56
CA HIS A 77 -0.06 8.44 -2.69
C HIS A 77 -0.26 9.35 -3.91
N GLY A 78 0.66 10.29 -4.18
CA GLY A 78 0.55 11.27 -5.26
C GLY A 78 -0.12 12.58 -4.81
N PRO A 79 -0.10 13.62 -5.67
CA PRO A 79 -0.31 15.02 -5.27
C PRO A 79 -1.75 15.43 -4.97
N GLU A 80 -2.75 14.81 -5.59
CA GLU A 80 -4.15 15.25 -5.46
C GLU A 80 -5.04 14.21 -4.78
N ASN A 81 -4.81 12.93 -5.05
CA ASN A 81 -5.56 11.82 -4.49
C ASN A 81 -4.67 10.58 -4.44
N ALA A 82 -4.73 9.83 -3.33
CA ALA A 82 -4.07 8.54 -3.23
C ALA A 82 -4.57 7.62 -4.38
N THR A 83 -3.64 7.06 -5.14
CA THR A 83 -3.95 6.04 -6.18
C THR A 83 -3.45 4.66 -5.82
N LEU A 84 -2.56 4.56 -4.84
CA LEU A 84 -1.90 3.34 -4.41
C LEU A 84 -1.73 3.39 -2.89
N VAL A 85 -1.96 2.26 -2.25
CA VAL A 85 -1.77 2.03 -0.81
C VAL A 85 -0.68 0.98 -0.67
N HIS A 86 0.26 1.16 0.24
CA HIS A 86 1.31 0.16 0.47
C HIS A 86 0.76 -1.06 1.21
N GLY A 87 -0.09 -0.82 2.22
CA GLY A 87 -0.79 -1.89 2.95
C GLY A 87 0.05 -2.71 3.93
N ASP A 88 1.34 -2.38 4.12
CA ASP A 88 2.23 -3.02 5.11
C ASP A 88 3.31 -2.06 5.64
N MET A 89 2.90 -0.86 6.04
CA MET A 89 3.84 0.20 6.43
C MET A 89 4.55 -0.08 7.75
N ASP A 90 5.84 -0.43 7.67
CA ASP A 90 6.73 -0.55 8.81
C ASP A 90 8.18 -0.15 8.44
N SER A 91 9.03 0.10 9.43
CA SER A 91 10.44 0.45 9.21
C SER A 91 11.20 -0.51 8.29
N SER A 92 10.78 -1.77 8.27
CA SER A 92 11.38 -2.84 7.51
C SER A 92 11.07 -2.78 6.01
N GLN A 93 10.11 -1.94 5.59
CA GLN A 93 9.87 -1.67 4.18
C GLN A 93 10.79 -0.59 3.61
N PHE A 94 11.64 0.00 4.43
CA PHE A 94 12.60 1.01 4.02
C PHE A 94 14.00 0.42 3.83
N LEU A 95 14.60 0.76 2.70
CA LEU A 95 15.95 0.39 2.31
C LEU A 95 16.89 1.59 2.48
N LEU A 96 18.04 1.35 3.13
CA LEU A 96 19.10 2.33 3.28
C LEU A 96 19.99 2.32 2.03
N MET A 97 19.98 3.44 1.33
CA MET A 97 20.73 3.67 0.10
C MET A 97 22.17 4.10 0.39
N ALA A 98 23.03 4.05 -0.62
CA ALA A 98 24.45 4.37 -0.49
C ALA A 98 24.72 5.84 -0.11
N ASP A 99 23.80 6.75 -0.45
CA ASP A 99 23.83 8.17 -0.08
C ASP A 99 23.31 8.44 1.35
N GLY A 100 22.93 7.38 2.08
CA GLY A 100 22.41 7.48 3.44
C GLY A 100 20.96 7.92 3.53
N LYS A 101 20.21 7.91 2.41
CA LYS A 101 18.76 8.14 2.35
C LYS A 101 17.97 6.85 2.40
N LEU A 102 16.69 6.97 2.73
CA LEU A 102 15.75 5.86 2.69
C LEU A 102 14.94 5.85 1.39
N LYS A 103 14.70 4.65 0.86
CA LYS A 103 13.68 4.39 -0.17
C LYS A 103 12.69 3.35 0.30
N LEU A 104 11.42 3.54 -0.04
CA LEU A 104 10.33 2.59 0.23
C LEU A 104 10.34 1.44 -0.80
N ASN A 105 10.04 0.23 -0.35
CA ASN A 105 10.04 -1.03 -1.12
C ASN A 105 8.96 -1.99 -0.59
N ASP A 106 8.76 -3.13 -1.27
CA ASP A 106 7.95 -4.28 -0.82
C ASP A 106 6.44 -4.01 -0.79
N PHE A 107 5.89 -3.70 -1.97
CA PHE A 107 4.48 -3.36 -2.17
C PHE A 107 3.59 -4.60 -2.40
N ASN A 108 4.05 -5.80 -2.07
CA ASN A 108 3.33 -7.06 -2.34
C ASN A 108 1.99 -7.20 -1.58
N GLN A 109 1.75 -6.35 -0.57
CA GLN A 109 0.48 -6.23 0.17
C GLN A 109 -0.34 -5.01 -0.25
N GLY A 110 0.19 -4.23 -1.19
CA GLY A 110 -0.37 -3.00 -1.69
C GLY A 110 -1.56 -3.22 -2.61
N PHE A 111 -2.26 -2.14 -2.92
CA PHE A 111 -3.37 -2.18 -3.85
C PHE A 111 -3.65 -0.79 -4.44
N PHE A 112 -4.06 -0.79 -5.70
CA PHE A 112 -4.48 0.43 -6.38
C PHE A 112 -5.90 0.81 -5.94
N LEU A 113 -6.07 2.08 -5.58
CA LEU A 113 -7.38 2.62 -5.25
C LEU A 113 -8.21 2.73 -6.52
N ARG A 114 -9.43 2.18 -6.46
CA ARG A 114 -10.38 2.24 -7.57
C ARG A 114 -10.94 3.66 -7.69
N ARG A 115 -11.50 3.99 -8.86
CA ARG A 115 -12.26 5.23 -9.05
C ARG A 115 -13.74 4.90 -9.19
N ASN A 116 -14.59 5.61 -8.45
CA ASN A 116 -16.03 5.54 -8.65
C ASN A 116 -16.38 6.26 -9.96
N LYS A 117 -16.80 5.50 -10.97
CA LYS A 117 -17.11 6.04 -12.31
C LYS A 117 -18.30 6.99 -12.31
N ALA A 118 -19.31 6.76 -11.48
CA ALA A 118 -20.53 7.57 -11.44
C ALA A 118 -20.30 8.95 -10.83
N ARG A 119 -19.44 9.04 -9.81
CA ARG A 119 -19.12 10.30 -9.12
C ARG A 119 -17.82 10.95 -9.59
N ASN A 120 -17.05 10.24 -10.42
CA ASN A 120 -15.71 10.62 -10.83
C ASN A 120 -14.77 10.96 -9.66
N THR A 121 -14.90 10.23 -8.55
CA THR A 121 -14.07 10.40 -7.33
C THR A 121 -13.27 9.13 -7.06
N PRO A 122 -12.06 9.22 -6.47
CA PRO A 122 -11.37 8.06 -5.95
C PRO A 122 -12.23 7.33 -4.91
N CYS A 123 -12.12 6.01 -4.88
CA CYS A 123 -12.54 5.24 -3.73
C CYS A 123 -11.58 5.52 -2.57
N GLY A 124 -12.13 5.65 -1.37
CA GLY A 124 -11.33 5.66 -0.14
C GLY A 124 -10.66 4.31 0.12
N PHE A 125 -9.87 4.26 1.18
CA PHE A 125 -9.13 3.07 1.60
C PHE A 125 -10.11 1.93 1.97
N GLN A 126 -10.33 0.99 1.05
CA GLN A 126 -11.12 -0.22 1.30
C GLN A 126 -10.20 -1.41 1.55
N LYS A 127 -10.31 -2.04 2.72
CA LYS A 127 -9.85 -3.42 2.89
C LYS A 127 -10.77 -4.13 3.89
N GLU A 128 -11.99 -4.53 3.48
CA GLU A 128 -12.92 -5.25 4.38
C GLU A 128 -12.45 -6.67 4.74
N GLU A 129 -11.53 -7.28 3.99
CA GLU A 129 -11.24 -8.73 4.10
C GLU A 129 -10.07 -9.13 5.03
N TYR A 130 -9.22 -8.22 5.52
CA TYR A 130 -8.00 -8.60 6.27
C TYR A 130 -7.93 -8.17 7.75
N PHE A 131 -8.90 -7.41 8.25
CA PHE A 131 -8.83 -6.84 9.61
C PHE A 131 -9.29 -7.77 10.75
N ASN A 132 -9.59 -9.04 10.47
CA ASN A 132 -9.91 -10.00 11.53
C ASN A 132 -8.68 -10.74 12.11
N THR A 133 -7.47 -10.16 12.00
CA THR A 133 -6.25 -10.79 12.54
C THR A 133 -5.74 -10.16 13.85
N GLY A 134 -6.35 -9.06 14.32
CA GLY A 134 -5.96 -8.42 15.59
C GLY A 134 -4.52 -7.90 15.64
N LYS A 135 -3.86 -7.71 14.48
CA LYS A 135 -2.47 -7.25 14.42
C LYS A 135 -2.42 -5.71 14.48
N ARG A 136 -1.55 -5.20 15.35
CA ARG A 136 -1.47 -3.79 15.78
C ARG A 136 -0.89 -2.82 14.73
N TRP A 137 -0.55 -3.28 13.53
CA TRP A 137 0.29 -2.58 12.55
C TRP A 137 -0.49 -1.82 11.45
N ASP A 138 -1.82 -1.82 11.51
CA ASP A 138 -2.76 -1.15 10.58
C ASP A 138 -2.77 0.41 10.64
N LYS A 139 -1.63 1.09 10.89
CA LYS A 139 -1.64 2.38 11.61
C LYS A 139 -1.14 3.67 10.92
N PRO A 140 -1.09 3.80 9.58
CA PRO A 140 -1.24 5.15 9.02
C PRO A 140 -2.10 5.30 7.75
N GLU A 141 -2.29 4.27 6.94
CA GLU A 141 -2.94 4.38 5.61
C GLU A 141 -4.41 3.95 5.60
N ILE A 142 -5.05 3.81 6.77
CA ILE A 142 -6.42 3.31 6.85
C ILE A 142 -7.33 4.43 7.36
N SER A 143 -8.08 5.03 6.44
CA SER A 143 -9.36 5.64 6.80
C SER A 143 -10.34 5.69 5.63
N THR A 144 -11.56 5.22 5.92
CA THR A 144 -12.80 5.37 5.15
C THR A 144 -13.10 4.31 4.06
N PRO A 145 -14.13 3.47 4.25
CA PRO A 145 -14.59 2.55 3.21
C PRO A 145 -15.20 3.31 2.01
N CYS A 146 -14.85 2.90 0.79
CA CYS A 146 -15.60 3.29 -0.41
C CYS A 146 -16.99 2.64 -0.35
N ILE A 147 -18.03 3.38 -0.74
CA ILE A 147 -19.34 2.79 -1.01
C ILE A 147 -19.38 2.57 -2.53
N TYR A 148 -18.98 1.38 -2.95
CA TYR A 148 -19.11 0.93 -4.33
C TYR A 148 -20.53 0.36 -4.47
N ASN A 149 -21.46 1.20 -4.92
CA ASN A 149 -22.92 1.00 -5.08
C ASN A 149 -23.78 1.62 -3.97
N ASN A 150 -24.51 2.68 -4.33
CA ASN A 150 -25.73 3.10 -3.66
C ASN A 150 -26.89 2.17 -4.06
N PHE A 151 -26.76 0.87 -3.81
CA PHE A 151 -27.91 -0.03 -3.70
C PHE A 151 -27.57 -1.06 -2.63
N ALA A 152 -28.31 -1.00 -1.52
CA ALA A 152 -28.26 -1.89 -0.35
C ALA A 152 -27.01 -1.84 0.54
N ARG A 153 -27.00 -0.88 1.47
CA ARG A 153 -26.89 -1.09 2.94
C ARG A 153 -26.56 0.24 3.62
N SER A 154 -27.57 1.11 3.75
CA SER A 154 -27.53 2.10 4.82
C SER A 154 -27.62 1.34 6.14
N ARG A 155 -26.50 1.20 6.84
CA ARG A 155 -26.50 0.80 8.25
C ARG A 155 -26.90 2.01 9.09
N ILE A 156 -28.14 2.48 8.92
CA ILE A 156 -28.77 3.35 9.90
C ILE A 156 -29.50 2.40 10.85
N MET A 157 -28.88 2.16 12.01
CA MET A 157 -29.48 1.55 13.19
C MET A 157 -30.34 0.27 12.96
N GLY A 158 -29.66 -0.88 12.93
CA GLY A 158 -30.15 -2.05 13.66
C GLY A 158 -31.35 -2.84 13.14
N ARG A 159 -31.77 -2.75 11.87
CA ARG A 159 -32.74 -3.71 11.30
C ARG A 159 -32.36 -4.18 9.90
N ASN A 160 -32.31 -5.51 9.73
CA ASN A 160 -32.17 -6.17 8.43
C ASN A 160 -33.54 -6.19 7.74
N ILE A 161 -33.61 -5.72 6.50
CA ILE A 161 -34.78 -5.92 5.62
C ILE A 161 -34.27 -6.67 4.38
N ASP A 162 -34.92 -7.80 4.09
CA ASP A 162 -34.64 -8.68 2.95
C ASP A 162 -35.10 -8.03 1.64
N ALA A 163 -34.22 -7.97 0.65
CA ALA A 163 -34.41 -7.26 -0.62
C ALA A 163 -35.09 -8.12 -1.71
N ARG A 164 -35.81 -9.18 -1.33
CA ARG A 164 -36.60 -10.00 -2.26
C ARG A 164 -38.00 -9.45 -2.62
N ALA A 165 -38.36 -8.26 -2.15
CA ALA A 165 -39.74 -7.75 -2.26
C ALA A 165 -39.97 -6.60 -3.27
N LEU A 166 -39.03 -6.31 -4.19
CA LEU A 166 -39.15 -5.15 -5.11
C LEU A 166 -38.94 -5.49 -6.60
N GLU A 167 -39.24 -6.72 -7.03
CA GLU A 167 -39.29 -7.09 -8.46
C GLU A 167 -40.69 -7.05 -9.09
N GLU A 168 -41.72 -6.51 -8.42
CA GLU A 168 -43.10 -6.46 -8.96
C GLU A 168 -43.73 -5.05 -9.05
N LEU A 169 -42.97 -4.02 -9.43
CA LEU A 169 -43.54 -2.74 -9.92
C LEU A 169 -42.74 -2.15 -11.09
#